data_AF-A0A3D5D0E8-F1
#
_entry.id   AF-A0A3D5D0E8-F1
#
_cell.length_a   1.000
_cell.length_b   1.000
_cell.length_c   1.000
_cell.angle_alpha   90.00
_cell.angle_beta   90.00
_cell.angle_gamma   90.00
#
_symmetry.space_group_name_H-M   'P 1'
#
loop_
_entity.id
_entity.type
_entity.pdbx_description
1 polymer ?
#
loop_
_entity_poly.entity_id
_entity_poly.type
_entity_poly.pdbx_seq_one_letter_code
_entity_poly.pdbx_strand_id
1 'polypeptide(L)' 'MLKTLFLFALTAVAEIVGCYLPYLWLRAGKSAWLLVPAALSLALFAWLLTLHPTAAGRVYAAYGGVYIGVAIIWLWLVDG' A
#
# COMPACT_ATOMS: atom_id res chain seq x y z
N MET A 1 -11.74 12.27 -11.43
CA MET A 1 -10.30 12.15 -11.75
C MET A 1 -9.43 12.32 -10.51
N LEU A 2 -9.46 13.48 -9.83
CA LEU A 2 -8.65 13.72 -8.62
C LEU A 2 -9.00 12.79 -7.44
N LYS A 3 -10.29 12.50 -7.21
CA LYS A 3 -10.74 11.54 -6.18
C LYS A 3 -10.19 10.14 -6.39
N THR A 4 -10.16 9.65 -7.63
CA THR A 4 -9.65 8.32 -7.98
C THR A 4 -8.13 8.25 -7.80
N LEU A 5 -7.41 9.31 -8.15
CA LEU A 5 -5.97 9.43 -7.95
C LEU A 5 -5.60 9.43 -6.46
N PHE A 6 -6.38 10.12 -5.64
CA PHE A 6 -6.23 10.10 -4.19
C PHE A 6 -6.54 8.71 -3.60
N LEU A 7 -7.54 8.03 -4.15
CA LEU A 7 -7.88 6.65 -3.78
C LEU A 7 -6.71 5.72 -4.10
N PHE A 8 -6.12 5.82 -5.29
CA PHE A 8 -4.91 5.08 -5.67
C PHE A 8 -3.71 5.36 -4.76
N ALA A 9 -3.48 6.62 -4.39
CA ALA A 9 -2.40 6.97 -3.47
C ALA A 9 -2.60 6.35 -2.09
N LEU A 10 -3.84 6.38 -1.57
CA LEU A 10 -4.19 5.75 -0.30
C LEU A 10 -4.03 4.22 -0.36
N THR A 11 -4.42 3.60 -1.48
CA THR A 11 -4.20 2.18 -1.76
C THR A 11 -2.71 1.83 -1.74
N ALA A 12 -1.86 2.68 -2.32
CA ALA A 12 -0.41 2.48 -2.37
C ALA A 12 0.23 2.57 -0.98
N VAL A 13 -0.18 3.55 -0.18
CA VAL A 13 0.28 3.66 1.21
C VAL A 13 -0.17 2.44 2.03
N ALA A 14 -1.41 1.99 1.85
CA ALA A 14 -1.90 0.79 2.55
C ALA A 14 -1.11 -0.46 2.19
N GLU A 15 -0.75 -0.66 0.91
CA GLU A 15 0.10 -1.78 0.49
C GLU A 15 1.51 -1.68 1.11
N ILE A 16 2.15 -0.52 1.02
CA ILE A 16 3.50 -0.31 1.57
C ILE A 16 3.53 -0.57 3.07
N VAL A 17 2.55 -0.03 3.81
CA VAL A 17 2.41 -0.25 5.25
C VAL A 17 2.13 -1.74 5.55
N GLY A 18 1.21 -2.34 4.80
CA GLY A 18 0.86 -3.77 4.91
C GLY A 18 2.04 -4.72 4.69
N CYS A 19 2.99 -4.36 3.82
CA CYS A 19 4.20 -5.12 3.55
C CYS A 19 5.38 -4.75 4.48
N TYR A 20 5.44 -3.51 4.95
CA TYR A 20 6.51 -3.01 5.81
C TYR A 20 6.40 -3.51 7.26
N LEU A 21 5.18 -3.63 7.82
CA LEU A 21 4.99 -4.12 9.18
C LEU A 21 5.39 -5.59 9.40
N PRO A 22 5.07 -6.54 8.49
CA PRO A 22 5.59 -7.91 8.55
C PRO A 22 7.10 -7.96 8.33
N TYR A 23 7.65 -7.09 7.48
CA TYR A 23 9.09 -6.95 7.31
C TYR A 23 9.78 -6.53 8.61
N LEU A 24 9.23 -5.56 9.35
CA LEU A 24 9.70 -5.16 10.68
C LEU A 24 9.61 -6.30 11.71
N TRP A 25 8.55 -7.11 11.65
CA TRP A 25 8.43 -8.28 12.51
C TRP A 25 9.53 -9.31 12.22
N LEU A 26 9.67 -9.73 10.96
CA LEU A 26 10.60 -10.79 10.55
C LEU A 26 12.07 -10.36 10.59
N ARG A 27 12.38 -9.11 10.22
CA ARG A 27 13.78 -8.64 10.13
C ARG A 27 14.25 -7.82 11.33
N ALA A 28 13.37 -7.11 12.02
CA ALA A 28 13.76 -6.26 13.15
C ALA A 28 13.35 -6.83 14.52
N GLY A 29 12.80 -8.05 14.58
CA GLY A 29 12.43 -8.72 15.84
C GLY A 29 11.37 -7.98 16.64
N LYS A 30 10.59 -7.08 16.00
CA LYS A 30 9.49 -6.35 16.65
C LYS A 30 8.36 -7.32 17.02
N SER A 31 7.38 -6.87 17.80
CA SER A 31 6.28 -7.73 18.26
C SER A 31 5.39 -8.22 17.10
N ALA A 32 4.94 -9.48 17.17
CA ALA A 32 3.98 -10.09 16.24
C ALA A 32 2.64 -9.35 16.19
N TRP A 33 2.37 -8.48 17.16
CA TRP A 33 1.22 -7.58 17.18
C TRP A 33 1.13 -6.67 15.94
N LEU A 34 2.26 -6.43 15.25
CA LEU A 34 2.31 -5.68 14.00
C LEU A 34 1.65 -6.41 12.82
N LEU A 35 1.43 -7.73 12.91
CA LEU A 35 0.76 -8.51 11.87
C LEU A 35 -0.73 -8.20 11.76
N VAL A 36 -1.38 -7.82 12.87
CA VAL A 36 -2.81 -7.45 12.89
C VAL A 36 -3.07 -6.18 12.06
N PRO A 37 -2.40 -5.04 12.30
CA PRO A 37 -2.55 -3.86 11.45
C PRO A 37 -2.01 -4.09 10.02
N ALA A 38 -1.00 -4.97 9.82
CA ALA A 38 -0.55 -5.33 8.49
C ALA A 38 -1.64 -6.05 7.66
N ALA A 39 -2.29 -7.04 8.27
CA ALA A 39 -3.39 -7.78 7.64
C ALA A 39 -4.59 -6.87 7.35
N LEU A 40 -4.91 -5.95 8.27
CA LEU A 40 -5.96 -4.95 8.06
C LEU A 40 -5.63 -4.01 6.88
N SER A 41 -4.38 -3.55 6.77
CA SER A 41 -3.94 -2.72 5.64
C SER A 41 -4.03 -3.45 4.31
N LEU A 42 -3.65 -4.73 4.25
CA LEU A 42 -3.77 -5.55 3.04
C LEU A 42 -5.23 -5.83 2.66
N ALA A 43 -6.10 -6.06 3.65
CA ALA A 43 -7.53 -6.21 3.42
C ALA A 43 -8.16 -4.90 2.89
N LEU A 44 -7.75 -3.75 3.45
CA LEU A 44 -8.12 -2.42 2.96
C LEU A 44 -7.65 -2.21 1.52
N PHE A 45 -6.40 -2.55 1.20
CA PHE A 45 -5.86 -2.48 -0.15
C PHE A 45 -6.72 -3.27 -1.17
N ALA A 46 -7.04 -4.52 -0.85
CA ALA A 46 -7.89 -5.36 -1.69
C ALA A 46 -9.29 -4.75 -1.86
N TRP A 47 -9.88 -4.23 -0.78
CA TRP A 47 -11.17 -3.56 -0.83
C TRP A 47 -11.15 -2.29 -1.69
N LEU A 48 -10.13 -1.43 -1.54
CA LEU A 48 -10.00 -0.22 -2.34
C LEU A 48 -9.84 -0.51 -3.84
N LEU A 49 -9.21 -1.63 -4.20
CA LEU A 49 -9.15 -2.09 -5.60
C LEU A 49 -10.52 -2.47 -6.15
N THR A 50 -11.40 -3.10 -5.36
CA THR A 50 -12.75 -3.46 -5.80
C THR A 50 -13.66 -2.25 -6.08
N LEU A 51 -13.37 -1.10 -5.46
CA LEU A 51 -14.12 0.14 -5.68
C LEU A 51 -13.82 0.81 -7.04
N HIS A 52 -12.84 0.32 -7.80
CA HIS A 52 -12.52 0.88 -9.11
C HIS A 52 -13.43 0.29 -10.20
N PRO A 53 -14.28 1.11 -10.86
CA PRO A 53 -15.23 0.64 -11.88
C PRO A 53 -14.60 0.30 -13.24
N THR A 54 -13.28 0.38 -13.36
CA THR A 54 -12.52 0.13 -14.60
C THR A 54 -11.87 -1.24 -14.59
N ALA A 55 -11.70 -1.83 -15.78
CA ALA A 55 -11.04 -3.13 -15.95
C ALA A 55 -9.75 -3.25 -15.13
N ALA A 56 -9.65 -4.30 -14.32
CA ALA A 56 -8.60 -4.49 -13.31
C ALA A 56 -7.18 -4.27 -13.87
N GLY A 57 -6.88 -4.76 -15.08
CA GLY A 57 -5.55 -4.58 -15.70
C GLY A 57 -5.13 -3.13 -15.92
N ARG A 58 -6.08 -2.23 -16.25
CA ARG A 58 -5.78 -0.79 -16.42
C ARG A 58 -5.60 -0.08 -15.08
N VAL A 59 -6.35 -0.52 -14.07
CA VAL A 59 -6.25 -0.04 -12.69
C VAL A 59 -4.88 -0.39 -12.12
N TYR A 60 -4.42 -1.64 -12.30
CA TYR A 60 -3.08 -2.07 -11.87
C TYR A 60 -1.95 -1.33 -12.60
N ALA A 61 -2.07 -1.09 -13.91
CA ALA A 61 -1.06 -0.36 -14.67
C ALA A 61 -0.90 1.10 -14.18
N ALA A 62 -2.01 1.80 -13.94
CA ALA A 62 -1.98 3.16 -13.40
C ALA A 62 -1.50 3.17 -11.93
N TYR A 63 -1.96 2.19 -11.15
CA TYR A 63 -1.56 1.99 -9.76
C TYR A 63 -0.06 1.78 -9.61
N GLY A 64 0.56 0.97 -10.48
CA GLY A 64 2.01 0.71 -10.41
C GLY A 64 2.86 1.98 -10.52
N GLY A 65 2.44 2.94 -11.35
CA GLY A 65 3.11 4.25 -11.42
C GLY A 65 2.98 5.06 -10.13
N VAL A 66 1.79 5.06 -9.52
CA VAL A 66 1.55 5.73 -8.22
C VAL A 66 2.34 5.04 -7.11
N TYR A 67 2.37 3.70 -7.10
CA TYR A 67 3.12 2.90 -6.15
C TYR A 67 4.61 3.25 -6.16
N ILE A 68 5.23 3.35 -7.34
CA ILE A 68 6.65 3.73 -7.45
C ILE A 68 6.87 5.13 -6.86
N GLY A 69 6.01 6.10 -7.17
CA GLY A 69 6.12 7.45 -6.62
C GLY A 69 6.01 7.48 -5.09
N VAL A 70 5.04 6.75 -4.52
CA VAL A 70 4.87 6.64 -3.06
C VAL A 70 6.03 5.88 -2.44
N ALA A 71 6.55 4.83 -3.07
CA ALA A 71 7.71 4.08 -2.59
C ALA A 71 8.98 4.94 -2.54
N ILE A 72 9.20 5.84 -3.51
CA ILE A 72 10.31 6.80 -3.49
C ILE A 72 10.16 7.78 -2.31
N ILE A 73 8.95 8.31 -2.08
CA ILE A 73 8.68 9.19 -0.93
C ILE A 73 8.87 8.44 0.39
N TRP A 74 8.43 7.18 0.46
CA TRP A 74 8.59 6.33 1.64
C TRP A 74 10.08 6.05 1.93
N LEU A 75 10.85 5.71 0.90
CA LEU A 75 12.30 5.56 1.01
C LEU A 75 12.93 6.82 1.60
N TRP A 76 12.55 8.01 1.12
CA TRP A 76 13.07 9.28 1.65
C TRP A 76 12.67 9.58 3.10
N LEU A 77 11.50 9.12 3.56
CA LEU A 77 10.97 9.45 4.89
C LEU A 77 11.33 8.42 5.97
N VAL A 78 11.47 7.15 5.59
CA VAL A 78 11.57 6.02 6.53
C VAL A 78 12.92 5.31 6.46
N ASP A 79 13.45 5.11 5.26
CA ASP A 79 14.71 4.38 5.02
C ASP A 79 15.88 5.30 4.60
N GLY A 80 15.64 6.62 4.53
CA GLY A 80 16.56 7.66 4.06
C GLY A 80 17.40 8.30 5.16
#